data_AF-A0AAN7EGF6-F1
#
_entry.id   AF-A0AAN7EGF6-F1
#
_cell.length_a   1.000
_cell.length_b   1.000
_cell.length_c   1.000
_cell.angle_alpha   90.00
_cell.angle_beta   90.00
_cell.angle_gamma   90.00
#
_symmetry.space_group_name_H-M   'P 1'
#
loop_
_entity.id
_entity.type
_entity.pdbx_description
1 polymer ?
#
loop_
_entity_poly.entity_id
_entity_poly.type
_entity_poly.pdbx_seq_one_letter_code
_entity_poly.pdbx_strand_id
1 'polypeptide(L)'
;MIVIVWEMMNESFDPIIDCHTKENLIQSVTYNQVSNLTRINFQHFYTVILEKDDEIISAASLRTHGTKIVEMPFVTTHEKYRHQGRW
;
A
#
# COMPACT_ATOMS: atom_id res chain seq x y z
N MET A 1 1.08 -0.19 13.68
CA MET A 1 0.11 0.04 12.59
C MET A 1 0.77 -0.05 11.21
N ILE A 2 1.70 0.84 10.81
CA ILE A 2 2.33 0.77 9.47
C ILE A 2 3.17 -0.50 9.21
N VAL A 3 3.83 -1.04 10.24
CA VAL A 3 4.59 -2.30 10.13
C VAL A 3 3.68 -3.47 9.77
N ILE A 4 2.50 -3.54 10.39
CA ILE A 4 1.49 -4.58 10.12
C ILE A 4 0.98 -4.44 8.67
N VAL A 5 0.74 -3.20 8.22
CA VAL A 5 0.36 -2.94 6.82
C VAL A 5 1.45 -3.42 5.85
N TRP A 6 2.73 -3.16 6.16
CA TRP A 6 3.84 -3.65 5.35
C TRP A 6 3.87 -5.19 5.28
N GLU A 7 3.71 -5.87 6.41
CA GLU A 7 3.63 -7.34 6.44
C GLU A 7 2.49 -7.86 5.57
N MET A 8 1.28 -7.30 5.73
CA MET A 8 0.12 -7.67 4.92
C MET A 8 0.36 -7.46 3.41
N MET A 9 0.98 -6.34 3.03
CA MET A 9 1.31 -6.04 1.63
C MET A 9 2.37 -7.01 1.09
N ASN A 10 3.41 -7.28 1.87
CA ASN A 10 4.50 -8.19 1.50
C ASN A 10 4.04 -9.66 1.38
N GLU A 11 3.04 -10.06 2.15
CA GLU A 11 2.41 -11.39 2.03
C GLU A 11 1.44 -11.49 0.85
N SER A 12 0.83 -10.39 0.44
CA SER A 12 -0.24 -10.38 -0.57
C SER A 12 0.26 -10.13 -1.99
N PHE A 13 1.45 -9.57 -2.15
CA PHE A 13 1.97 -9.13 -3.43
C PHE A 13 3.43 -9.56 -3.61
N ASP A 14 3.75 -10.00 -4.83
CA ASP A 14 5.14 -10.22 -5.22
C ASP A 14 5.92 -8.90 -5.22
N PRO A 15 7.20 -8.91 -4.80
CA PRO A 15 8.01 -7.70 -4.73
C PRO A 15 8.19 -7.09 -6.11
N ILE A 16 7.91 -5.79 -6.23
CA ILE A 16 8.12 -5.04 -7.47
C ILE A 16 9.44 -4.28 -7.32
N ILE A 17 10.47 -4.73 -8.02
CA ILE A 17 11.82 -4.17 -7.88
C ILE A 17 12.07 -3.09 -8.96
N ASP A 18 12.40 -1.87 -8.55
CA ASP A 18 12.84 -0.83 -9.51
C ASP A 18 14.15 -1.23 -10.17
N CYS A 19 14.20 -1.12 -11.50
CA CYS A 19 15.31 -1.64 -12.28
C CYS A 19 16.64 -0.93 -12.00
N HIS A 20 16.61 0.31 -11.51
CA HIS A 20 17.78 1.17 -11.34
C HIS A 20 18.26 1.23 -9.90
N THR A 21 17.34 1.46 -8.96
CA THR A 21 17.63 1.58 -7.52
C THR A 21 17.65 0.24 -6.80
N LYS A 22 17.02 -0.79 -7.38
CA LYS A 22 16.80 -2.11 -6.78
C LYS A 22 15.92 -2.09 -5.52
N GLU A 23 15.21 -0.99 -5.30
CA GLU A 23 14.26 -0.86 -4.19
C GLU A 23 12.95 -1.60 -4.50
N ASN A 24 12.32 -2.12 -3.44
CA ASN A 24 11.00 -2.71 -3.53
C ASN A 24 9.94 -1.60 -3.48
N LEU A 25 9.25 -1.37 -4.59
CA LEU A 25 8.25 -0.33 -4.74
C LEU A 25 7.07 -0.48 -3.78
N ILE A 26 6.71 -1.70 -3.40
CA ILE A 26 5.61 -1.94 -2.45
C ILE A 26 6.00 -1.38 -1.07
N GLN A 27 7.25 -1.57 -0.69
CA GLN A 27 7.79 -1.01 0.53
C GLN A 27 7.83 0.52 0.43
N SER A 28 8.36 1.04 -0.68
CA SER A 28 8.45 2.48 -0.92
C SER A 28 7.09 3.18 -0.88
N VAL A 29 6.05 2.56 -1.44
CA VAL A 29 4.67 3.04 -1.38
C VAL A 29 4.13 2.98 0.04
N THR A 30 4.33 1.88 0.77
CA THR A 30 3.82 1.73 2.13
C THR A 30 4.41 2.76 3.09
N TYR A 31 5.69 3.12 2.92
CA TYR A 31 6.36 4.10 3.77
C TYR A 31 6.37 5.52 3.18
N ASN A 32 5.63 5.77 2.08
CA ASN A 32 5.59 7.06 1.38
C ASN A 32 6.99 7.65 1.12
N GLN A 33 7.92 6.81 0.66
CA GLN A 33 9.31 7.19 0.46
C GLN A 33 9.45 8.34 -0.54
N VAL A 34 10.27 9.33 -0.18
CA VAL A 34 10.54 10.51 -0.98
C VAL A 34 11.79 10.29 -1.82
N SER A 35 11.74 10.67 -3.09
CA SER A 35 12.88 10.59 -4.01
C SER A 35 12.95 11.79 -4.94
N ASN A 36 14.17 12.14 -5.35
CA ASN A 36 14.41 13.14 -6.39
C ASN A 36 14.01 12.63 -7.79
N LEU A 37 13.84 11.32 -7.95
CA LEU A 37 13.40 10.70 -9.20
C LEU A 37 11.88 10.56 -9.20
N THR A 38 11.19 11.29 -10.08
CA THR A 38 9.72 11.34 -10.15
C THR A 38 9.06 9.97 -10.23
N ARG A 39 9.69 8.99 -10.89
CA ARG A 39 9.12 7.63 -11.07
C ARG A 39 9.06 6.80 -9.78
N ILE A 40 9.89 7.12 -8.79
CA ILE A 40 9.97 6.43 -7.49
C ILE A 40 9.73 7.40 -6.32
N ASN A 41 9.06 8.53 -6.58
CA ASN A 41 8.65 9.45 -5.53
C ASN A 41 7.22 9.11 -5.10
N PHE A 42 7.08 8.59 -3.88
CA PHE A 42 5.82 8.12 -3.30
C PHE A 42 5.28 9.03 -2.20
N GLN A 43 5.77 10.27 -2.09
CA GLN A 43 5.31 11.25 -1.09
C GLN A 43 3.78 11.51 -1.11
N HIS A 44 3.14 11.34 -2.27
CA HIS A 44 1.71 11.62 -2.48
C HIS A 44 0.85 10.36 -2.45
N PHE A 45 1.35 9.32 -1.77
CA PHE A 45 0.56 8.14 -1.45
C PHE A 45 -0.04 8.26 -0.06
N TYR A 46 -1.20 7.66 0.10
CA TYR A 46 -1.92 7.55 1.36
C TYR A 46 -2.14 6.09 1.68
N THR A 47 -1.87 5.71 2.92
CA THR A 47 -2.25 4.39 3.42
C THR A 47 -3.59 4.51 4.14
N VAL A 48 -4.58 3.76 3.67
CA VAL A 48 -5.88 3.61 4.31
C VAL A 48 -5.93 2.26 4.99
N ILE A 49 -6.50 2.24 6.19
CA ILE A 49 -6.58 1.04 7.03
C ILE A 49 -8.03 0.87 7.43
N LEU A 50 -8.53 -0.36 7.30
CA LEU A 50 -9.84 -0.78 7.79
C LEU A 50 -9.64 -1.63 9.03
N GLU A 51 -10.16 -1.16 10.16
CA GLU A 51 -10.04 -1.82 11.46
C GLU A 51 -11.40 -2.32 11.96
N LYS A 52 -11.38 -3.37 12.76
CA LYS A 52 -12.53 -3.87 13.54
C LYS A 52 -12.01 -4.46 14.83
N ASP A 53 -12.68 -4.12 15.94
CA ASP A 53 -12.35 -4.65 17.27
C ASP A 53 -10.84 -4.54 17.58
N ASP A 54 -10.26 -3.37 17.29
CA ASP A 54 -8.83 -3.03 17.43
C ASP A 54 -7.86 -3.85 16.54
N GLU A 55 -8.38 -4.55 15.53
CA GLU A 55 -7.59 -5.32 14.59
C GLU A 55 -7.69 -4.80 13.16
N ILE A 56 -6.55 -4.74 12.47
CA ILE A 56 -6.48 -4.39 11.05
C ILE A 56 -7.02 -5.55 10.22
N ILE A 57 -8.12 -5.30 9.52
CA ILE A 57 -8.74 -6.25 8.59
C ILE A 57 -8.12 -6.11 7.20
N SER A 58 -7.99 -4.87 6.73
CA SER A 58 -7.58 -4.56 5.37
C SER A 58 -6.77 -3.27 5.34
N ALA A 59 -5.88 -3.17 4.35
CA ALA A 59 -5.09 -2.00 4.09
C ALA A 59 -5.01 -1.72 2.60
N ALA A 60 -5.00 -0.44 2.23
CA ALA A 60 -4.91 -0.02 0.85
C ALA A 60 -3.94 1.17 0.71
N SER A 61 -3.24 1.22 -0.42
CA SER A 61 -2.51 2.42 -0.83
C SER A 61 -3.35 3.20 -1.84
N LEU A 62 -3.48 4.51 -1.66
CA LEU A 62 -4.16 5.41 -2.57
C LEU A 62 -3.17 6.44 -3.14
N ARG A 63 -3.31 6.75 -4.43
CA ARG A 63 -2.57 7.83 -5.09
C ARG A 63 -3.55 8.81 -5.70
N THR A 64 -3.44 10.08 -5.32
CA THR A 64 -4.25 11.15 -5.92
C THR A 64 -3.57 11.69 -7.17
N HIS A 65 -4.30 11.71 -8.30
CA HIS A 65 -3.87 12.41 -9.50
C HIS A 65 -4.66 13.72 -9.63
N GLY A 66 -4.07 14.81 -9.14
CA GLY A 66 -4.75 16.10 -9.01
C GLY A 66 -5.93 16.02 -8.04
N THR A 67 -7.05 16.66 -8.37
CA THR A 67 -8.27 16.70 -7.52
C THR A 67 -9.40 15.82 -8.01
N LYS A 68 -9.21 15.11 -9.14
CA LYS A 68 -10.32 14.47 -9.86
C LYS A 68 -10.28 12.95 -9.83
N ILE A 69 -9.10 12.35 -9.67
CA ILE A 69 -8.92 10.91 -9.77
C ILE A 69 -8.09 10.44 -8.59
N VAL A 70 -8.53 9.36 -7.97
CA VAL A 70 -7.76 8.60 -6.98
C VAL A 70 -7.62 7.19 -7.51
N GLU A 71 -6.38 6.73 -7.62
CA GLU A 71 -6.04 5.36 -7.95
C GLU A 71 -5.78 4.59 -6.65
N MET A 72 -6.14 3.31 -6.64
CA MET A 72 -5.86 2.40 -5.52
C MET A 72 -5.00 1.23 -6.03
N PRO A 73 -3.67 1.41 -6.12
CA PRO A 73 -2.80 0.40 -6.75
C PRO A 73 -2.62 -0.87 -5.92
N PHE A 74 -2.62 -0.80 -4.60
CA PHE A 74 -2.50 -1.96 -3.71
C PHE A 74 -3.64 -1.98 -2.71
N VAL A 75 -4.27 -3.14 -2.57
CA VAL A 75 -5.28 -3.44 -1.55
C VAL A 75 -5.04 -4.86 -1.05
N THR A 76 -4.98 -5.02 0.27
CA THR A 76 -4.81 -6.32 0.91
C THR A 76 -5.81 -6.48 2.03
N THR A 77 -6.43 -7.65 2.09
CA THR A 77 -7.29 -8.07 3.19
C THR A 77 -6.66 -9.30 3.83
N HIS A 78 -6.56 -9.28 5.17
CA HIS A 78 -6.06 -10.40 5.94
C HIS A 78 -6.85 -11.66 5.60
N GLU A 79 -6.15 -12.78 5.39
CA GLU A 79 -6.76 -14.02 4.88
C GLU A 79 -8.01 -14.45 5.66
N LYS A 80 -7.99 -14.36 6.99
CA LYS A 80 -9.11 -14.70 7.88
C LYS A 80 -10.40 -13.90 7.66
N TYR A 81 -10.31 -12.76 6.98
CA TYR A 81 -11.46 -11.88 6.67
C TYR A 81 -11.83 -11.86 5.19
N ARG A 82 -11.13 -12.62 4.33
CA ARG A 82 -11.48 -12.75 2.91
C ARG A 82 -12.83 -13.47 2.77
N HIS A 83 -13.52 -13.19 1.66
CA HIS A 83 -14.85 -13.76 1.32
C HIS A 83 -16.00 -13.41 2.27
N GLN A 84 -15.84 -12.39 3.12
CA GLN A 84 -16.91 -11.91 4.02
C GLN A 84 -17.68 -10.70 3.47
N GLY A 85 -17.59 -10.43 2.16
CA GLY A 85 -18.26 -9.28 1.52
C GLY A 85 -17.69 -7.91 1.91
N ARG A 86 -16.48 -7.89 2.49
CA ARG A 86 -15.76 -6.68 2.88
C ARG A 86 -14.66 -6.42 1.86
N TRP A 87 -14.81 -5.31 1.15
CA TRP A 87 -13.91 -4.83 0.09
C TRP A 87 -12.63 -4.28 0.70
#